data_AF-A0A921AZH2-F1
#
_entry.id   AF-A0A921AZH2-F1
#
_cell.length_a   1.000
_cell.length_b   1.000
_cell.length_c   1.000
_cell.angle_alpha   90.00
_cell.angle_beta   90.00
_cell.angle_gamma   90.00
#
_symmetry.space_group_name_H-M   'P 1'
#
loop_
_entity.id
_entity.type
_entity.pdbx_description
1 polymer ?
#
loop_
_entity_poly.entity_id
_entity_poly.type
_entity_poly.pdbx_seq_one_letter_code
_entity_poly.pdbx_strand_id
1 'polypeptide(L)'
;MVEVVRYSAGLASEWNDFVKKSKNGTFLFNRGYMDYHADRFRDCSLMIYRKGRLSAVLPANVVGDILYSHQGLTYGGFILNDKVTVADMLEIFEEVNSFLKKNGVAKVVYKAIPYIYADIPAQEDLYALFRQNARLIAGNISSTIYQNNKLKFSESRQSGVRKAKRQGLIVTESDDMAAFWEILSANLNFKYGVMPVHSLAEISLLKSRFPENIRLFLCLEGQMPLGGTVVFETGRVLHVQYISANEDGKAKGALDILFDFLIN
;
A
#
# COMPACT_ATOMS: atom_id res chain seq x y z
N MET A 1 8.70 -27.34 14.10
CA MET A 1 9.58 -26.37 14.77
C MET A 1 9.66 -25.16 13.89
N VAL A 2 8.95 -24.13 14.36
CA VAL A 2 8.98 -22.78 13.84
C VAL A 2 9.99 -21.99 14.68
N GLU A 3 10.78 -21.16 14.01
CA GLU A 3 11.77 -20.28 14.63
C GLU A 3 11.43 -18.84 14.28
N VAL A 4 11.40 -17.97 15.29
CA VAL A 4 11.11 -16.54 15.13
C VAL A 4 12.39 -15.76 15.36
N VAL A 5 12.84 -15.06 14.33
CA VAL A 5 14.06 -14.24 14.32
C VAL A 5 13.65 -12.78 14.13
N ARG A 6 14.26 -11.87 14.90
CA ARG A 6 14.09 -10.44 14.65
C ARG A 6 14.86 -10.05 13.39
N TYR A 7 14.20 -9.32 12.50
CA TYR A 7 14.85 -8.75 11.33
C TYR A 7 16.04 -7.87 11.73
N SER A 8 17.08 -7.90 10.91
CA SER A 8 18.21 -6.97 10.96
C SER A 8 18.60 -6.57 9.54
N ALA A 9 19.30 -5.44 9.39
CA ALA A 9 19.67 -4.91 8.07
C ALA A 9 20.45 -5.92 7.19
N GLY A 10 21.23 -6.83 7.80
CA GLY A 10 21.93 -7.89 7.08
C GLY A 10 21.01 -8.92 6.40
N LEU A 11 19.74 -8.98 6.80
CA LEU A 11 18.72 -9.88 6.25
C LEU A 11 17.85 -9.20 5.18
N ALA A 12 18.15 -7.95 4.78
CA ALA A 12 17.35 -7.20 3.81
C ALA A 12 17.15 -7.94 2.48
N SER A 13 18.20 -8.58 1.96
CA SER A 13 18.12 -9.33 0.69
C SER A 13 17.17 -10.51 0.81
N GLU A 14 17.32 -11.32 1.86
CA GLU A 14 16.47 -12.49 2.09
C GLU A 14 15.00 -12.08 2.29
N TRP A 15 14.77 -11.02 3.07
CA TRP A 15 13.44 -10.44 3.25
C TRP A 15 12.80 -10.03 1.91
N ASN A 16 13.53 -9.24 1.11
CA ASN A 16 13.03 -8.71 -0.15
C ASN A 16 12.77 -9.83 -1.17
N ASP A 17 13.67 -10.81 -1.24
CA ASP A 17 13.50 -11.99 -2.10
C ASP A 17 12.28 -12.82 -1.70
N PHE A 18 12.02 -12.91 -0.39
CA PHE A 18 10.83 -13.58 0.13
C PHE A 18 9.55 -12.81 -0.21
N VAL A 19 9.51 -11.50 0.03
CA VAL A 19 8.35 -10.65 -0.31
C VAL A 19 8.01 -10.79 -1.79
N LYS A 20 9.00 -10.78 -2.68
CA LYS A 20 8.81 -10.93 -4.13
C LYS A 20 8.18 -12.26 -4.54
N LYS A 21 8.42 -13.34 -3.78
CA LYS A 21 7.92 -14.70 -4.06
C LYS A 21 6.70 -15.08 -3.23
N SER A 22 6.28 -14.19 -2.34
CA SER A 22 5.18 -14.45 -1.42
C SER A 22 3.84 -14.46 -2.14
N LYS A 23 2.84 -15.12 -1.57
CA LYS A 23 1.50 -15.20 -2.15
C LYS A 23 0.68 -13.91 -1.98
N ASN A 24 1.11 -13.01 -1.10
CA ASN A 24 0.34 -11.83 -0.69
C ASN A 24 1.15 -10.55 -0.46
N GLY A 25 2.44 -10.55 -0.80
CA GLY A 25 3.31 -9.40 -0.65
C GLY A 25 3.21 -8.42 -1.82
N THR A 26 3.32 -7.13 -1.50
CA THR A 26 3.49 -6.04 -2.46
C THR A 26 4.85 -5.36 -2.24
N PHE A 27 5.25 -4.47 -3.16
CA PHE A 27 6.50 -3.71 -3.01
C PHE A 27 6.53 -2.84 -1.75
N LEU A 28 5.38 -2.55 -1.13
CA LEU A 28 5.28 -1.81 0.13
C LEU A 28 6.00 -2.50 1.29
N PHE A 29 6.17 -3.83 1.23
CA PHE A 29 6.91 -4.60 2.23
C PHE A 29 8.39 -4.76 1.90
N ASN A 30 8.86 -4.22 0.77
CA ASN A 30 10.28 -4.20 0.47
C ASN A 30 10.99 -3.25 1.45
N ARG A 31 12.14 -3.65 1.97
CA ARG A 31 12.96 -2.83 2.88
C ARG A 31 13.35 -1.48 2.26
N GLY A 32 13.59 -1.43 0.95
CA GLY A 32 13.83 -0.18 0.22
C GLY A 32 12.64 0.80 0.24
N TYR A 33 11.41 0.30 0.43
CA TYR A 33 10.22 1.11 0.68
C TYR A 33 10.12 1.39 2.19
N MET A 34 10.01 0.36 3.03
CA MET A 34 9.77 0.54 4.47
C MET A 34 10.80 1.43 5.16
N ASP A 35 12.08 1.34 4.77
CA ASP A 35 13.16 2.01 5.47
C ASP A 35 13.33 3.49 5.07
N TYR A 36 12.52 4.04 4.14
CA TYR A 36 12.60 5.47 3.79
C TYR A 36 12.34 6.40 4.97
N HIS A 37 11.62 5.90 5.98
CA HIS A 37 11.18 6.61 7.17
C HIS A 37 11.53 5.84 8.46
N ALA A 38 12.65 5.11 8.42
CA ALA A 38 13.13 4.31 9.55
C ALA A 38 13.41 5.15 10.81
N ASP A 39 13.60 6.46 10.67
CA ASP A 39 13.73 7.41 11.77
C ASP A 39 12.45 7.56 12.60
N ARG A 40 11.27 7.27 12.02
CA ARG A 40 9.96 7.45 12.67
C ARG A 40 9.48 6.24 13.43
N PHE A 41 9.97 5.05 13.09
CA PHE A 41 9.47 3.78 13.63
C PHE A 41 10.61 2.91 14.13
N ARG A 42 10.53 2.52 15.40
CA ARG A 42 11.44 1.50 15.95
C ARG A 42 11.07 0.14 15.38
N ASP A 43 11.82 -0.32 14.38
CA ASP A 43 11.59 -1.60 13.71
C ASP A 43 11.60 -2.77 14.71
N CYS A 44 10.60 -3.62 14.60
CA CYS A 44 10.47 -4.89 15.31
C CYS A 44 9.94 -5.97 14.36
N SER A 45 10.33 -5.87 13.09
CA SER A 45 9.92 -6.80 12.04
C SER A 45 10.46 -8.20 12.34
N LEU A 46 9.70 -9.23 12.00
CA LEU A 46 10.03 -10.62 12.32
C LEU A 46 10.18 -11.46 11.06
N MET A 47 11.12 -12.39 11.09
CA MET A 47 11.34 -13.43 10.09
C MET A 47 11.03 -14.78 10.72
N ILE A 48 10.17 -15.55 10.07
CA ILE A 48 9.63 -16.79 10.63
C ILE A 48 10.06 -17.96 9.75
N TYR A 49 10.95 -18.78 10.29
CA TYR A 49 11.54 -19.93 9.62
C TYR A 49 10.85 -21.22 10.05
N ARG A 50 10.69 -22.13 9.10
CA ARG A 50 10.17 -23.47 9.34
C ARG A 50 11.05 -24.50 8.66
N LYS A 51 11.58 -25.45 9.42
CA LYS A 51 12.56 -26.45 8.93
C LYS A 51 13.75 -25.77 8.22
N GLY A 52 14.24 -24.66 8.79
CA GLY A 52 15.37 -23.88 8.26
C GLY A 52 15.08 -23.05 7.00
N ARG A 53 13.82 -22.91 6.59
CA ARG A 53 13.42 -22.09 5.43
C ARG A 53 12.46 -21.00 5.83
N LEU A 54 12.65 -19.80 5.31
CA LEU A 54 11.75 -18.68 5.56
C LEU A 54 10.35 -18.99 5.01
N SER A 55 9.35 -18.96 5.88
CA SER A 55 7.96 -19.28 5.57
C SER A 55 7.02 -18.10 5.69
N ALA A 56 7.36 -17.13 6.53
CA ALA A 56 6.61 -15.90 6.69
C ALA A 56 7.54 -14.76 7.13
N VAL A 57 7.12 -13.52 6.85
CA VAL A 57 7.66 -12.33 7.50
C VAL A 57 6.52 -11.47 8.03
N LEU A 58 6.79 -10.75 9.12
CA LEU A 58 5.85 -9.81 9.74
C LEU A 58 6.50 -8.42 9.77
N PRO A 59 6.19 -7.51 8.82
CA PRO A 59 6.58 -6.12 8.91
C PRO A 59 5.99 -5.49 10.18
N ALA A 60 6.83 -4.97 11.06
CA ALA A 60 6.38 -4.48 12.34
C ALA A 60 7.26 -3.37 12.94
N ASN A 61 6.62 -2.53 13.75
CA ASN A 61 7.29 -1.56 14.61
C ASN A 61 6.72 -1.67 16.03
N VAL A 62 7.49 -1.20 17.01
CA VAL A 62 7.10 -1.20 18.42
C VAL A 62 6.99 0.23 18.96
N VAL A 63 5.96 0.48 19.78
CA VAL A 63 5.80 1.70 20.58
C VAL A 63 5.46 1.28 22.00
N GLY A 64 6.35 1.57 22.96
CA GLY A 64 6.22 1.04 24.31
C GLY A 64 6.27 -0.49 24.32
N ASP A 65 5.22 -1.11 24.86
CA ASP A 65 5.00 -2.57 24.92
C ASP A 65 4.01 -3.07 23.86
N ILE A 66 3.68 -2.24 22.85
CA ILE A 66 2.73 -2.56 21.80
C ILE A 66 3.48 -2.77 20.48
N LEU A 67 3.33 -3.96 19.89
CA LEU A 67 3.74 -4.22 18.53
C LEU A 67 2.61 -3.86 17.56
N TYR A 68 2.95 -3.19 16.48
CA TYR A 68 2.06 -2.91 15.37
C TYR A 68 2.57 -3.68 14.15
N SER A 69 1.70 -4.29 13.36
CA SER A 69 2.05 -4.75 12.01
C SER A 69 2.19 -3.52 11.08
N HIS A 70 3.22 -2.73 11.37
CA HIS A 70 3.65 -1.47 10.80
C HIS A 70 2.62 -0.32 10.75
N GLN A 71 2.88 0.75 11.51
CA GLN A 71 2.05 1.95 11.54
C GLN A 71 2.23 2.83 10.29
N GLY A 72 3.42 2.81 9.67
CA GLY A 72 3.70 3.54 8.42
C GLY A 72 3.12 2.93 7.15
N LEU A 73 2.52 1.73 7.22
CA LEU A 73 1.94 1.06 6.05
C LEU A 73 0.41 1.10 6.07
N THR A 74 -0.19 1.19 4.88
CA THR A 74 -1.65 1.13 4.68
C THR A 74 -2.23 -0.19 5.20
N TYR A 75 -1.47 -1.29 5.07
CA TYR A 75 -1.72 -2.63 5.59
C TYR A 75 -0.36 -3.27 5.94
N GLY A 76 -0.33 -4.23 6.87
CA GLY A 76 0.91 -4.81 7.38
C GLY A 76 0.89 -6.32 7.27
N GLY A 77 0.20 -6.94 8.21
CA GLY A 77 -0.10 -8.37 8.23
C GLY A 77 1.11 -9.30 8.09
N PHE A 78 0.85 -10.60 8.05
CA PHE A 78 1.87 -11.57 7.67
C PHE A 78 2.00 -11.63 6.15
N ILE A 79 3.23 -11.65 5.68
CA ILE A 79 3.58 -12.00 4.30
C ILE A 79 3.98 -13.46 4.30
N LEU A 80 3.34 -14.25 3.45
CA LEU A 80 3.38 -15.71 3.50
C LEU A 80 3.87 -16.28 2.17
N ASN A 81 4.59 -17.40 2.20
CA ASN A 81 4.76 -18.18 0.97
C ASN A 81 3.48 -18.97 0.64
N ASP A 82 3.48 -19.59 -0.54
CA ASP A 82 2.36 -20.37 -1.10
C ASP A 82 2.09 -21.70 -0.38
N LYS A 83 3.01 -22.15 0.49
CA LYS A 83 2.93 -23.43 1.22
C LYS A 83 2.39 -23.30 2.64
N VAL A 84 2.31 -22.09 3.20
CA VAL A 84 1.75 -21.88 4.53
C VAL A 84 0.26 -22.21 4.51
N THR A 85 -0.11 -23.21 5.31
CA THR A 85 -1.50 -23.63 5.55
C THR A 85 -2.07 -22.98 6.81
N VAL A 86 -3.36 -23.16 7.06
CA VAL A 86 -4.00 -22.67 8.29
C VAL A 86 -3.43 -23.30 9.56
N ALA A 87 -3.08 -24.58 9.53
CA ALA A 87 -2.46 -25.26 10.66
C ALA A 87 -1.08 -24.64 10.98
N ASP A 88 -0.33 -24.31 9.92
CA ASP A 88 0.96 -23.64 10.06
C ASP A 88 0.80 -22.23 10.59
N MET A 89 -0.22 -21.49 10.13
CA MET A 89 -0.48 -20.14 10.61
C MET A 89 -0.81 -20.12 12.11
N LEU A 90 -1.54 -21.13 12.62
CA LEU A 90 -1.80 -21.28 14.06
C LEU A 90 -0.49 -21.51 14.85
N GLU A 91 0.39 -22.41 14.37
CA GLU A 91 1.74 -22.65 14.96
C GLU A 91 2.57 -21.36 14.95
N ILE A 92 2.55 -20.60 13.83
CA ILE A 92 3.27 -19.33 13.69
C ILE A 92 2.75 -18.29 14.69
N PHE A 93 1.43 -18.12 14.84
CA PHE A 93 0.88 -17.16 15.80
C PHE A 93 1.25 -17.51 17.25
N GLU A 94 1.24 -18.80 17.60
CA GLU A 94 1.64 -19.26 18.94
C GLU A 94 3.11 -18.92 19.23
N GLU A 95 4.02 -19.26 18.32
CA GLU A 95 5.45 -18.98 18.48
C GLU A 95 5.76 -17.49 18.46
N VAL A 96 5.12 -16.72 17.58
CA VAL A 96 5.28 -15.25 17.55
C VAL A 96 4.77 -14.63 18.85
N ASN A 97 3.61 -15.04 19.37
CA ASN A 97 3.09 -14.52 20.64
C ASN A 97 4.02 -14.88 21.81
N SER A 98 4.55 -16.11 21.84
CA SER A 98 5.53 -16.56 22.84
C SER A 98 6.81 -15.73 22.78
N PHE A 99 7.36 -15.51 21.58
CA PHE A 99 8.52 -14.66 21.33
C PHE A 99 8.28 -13.22 21.80
N LEU A 100 7.15 -12.62 21.40
CA LEU A 100 6.80 -11.25 21.74
C LEU A 100 6.63 -11.06 23.25
N LYS A 101 5.93 -11.98 23.92
CA LYS A 101 5.76 -11.94 25.38
C LYS A 101 7.09 -12.03 26.12
N LYS A 102 7.99 -12.93 25.68
CA LYS A 102 9.35 -13.03 26.25
C LYS A 102 10.18 -11.76 26.07
N ASN A 103 9.88 -10.97 25.04
CA ASN A 103 10.53 -9.70 24.73
C ASN A 103 9.76 -8.47 25.26
N GLY A 104 8.82 -8.65 26.19
CA GLY A 104 8.14 -7.55 26.88
C GLY A 104 7.02 -6.87 26.09
N VAL A 105 6.57 -7.46 24.98
CA VAL A 105 5.39 -6.97 24.25
C VAL A 105 4.13 -7.51 24.92
N ALA A 106 3.25 -6.61 25.34
CA ALA A 106 1.99 -6.93 26.00
C ALA A 106 0.80 -6.95 25.03
N LYS A 107 0.90 -6.25 23.89
CA LYS A 107 -0.21 -6.11 22.93
C LYS A 107 0.27 -6.13 21.48
N VAL A 108 -0.56 -6.68 20.60
CA VAL A 108 -0.36 -6.65 19.15
C VAL A 108 -1.53 -5.94 18.48
N VAL A 109 -1.24 -4.97 17.63
CA VAL A 109 -2.19 -4.34 16.71
C VAL A 109 -1.89 -4.84 15.31
N TYR A 110 -2.74 -5.76 14.84
CA TYR A 110 -2.60 -6.41 13.56
C TYR A 110 -3.50 -5.77 12.50
N LYS A 111 -2.93 -5.48 11.33
CA LYS A 111 -3.57 -4.83 10.19
C LYS A 111 -3.51 -5.76 8.98
N ALA A 112 -4.55 -6.56 8.80
CA ALA A 112 -4.65 -7.55 7.74
C ALA A 112 -4.54 -6.92 6.34
N ILE A 113 -3.98 -7.69 5.41
CA ILE A 113 -3.83 -7.28 4.01
C ILE A 113 -5.16 -7.52 3.29
N PRO A 114 -5.70 -6.54 2.54
CA PRO A 114 -6.90 -6.77 1.75
C PRO A 114 -6.67 -7.86 0.69
N TYR A 115 -7.58 -8.83 0.59
CA TYR A 115 -7.42 -10.01 -0.27
C TYR A 115 -7.19 -9.69 -1.76
N ILE A 116 -7.60 -8.51 -2.22
CA ILE A 116 -7.39 -8.06 -3.61
C ILE A 116 -5.91 -7.95 -4.00
N TYR A 117 -5.03 -7.75 -3.02
CA TYR A 117 -3.58 -7.64 -3.24
C TYR A 117 -2.88 -8.99 -3.30
N ALA A 118 -3.56 -10.09 -2.94
CA ALA A 118 -2.97 -11.40 -2.92
C ALA A 118 -2.97 -12.05 -4.31
N ASP A 119 -1.83 -12.61 -4.71
CA ASP A 119 -1.72 -13.45 -5.91
C ASP A 119 -2.47 -14.76 -5.73
N ILE A 120 -2.40 -15.33 -4.53
CA ILE A 120 -3.22 -16.48 -4.11
C ILE A 120 -4.09 -16.03 -2.93
N PRO A 121 -5.39 -15.79 -3.16
CA PRO A 121 -6.30 -15.36 -2.10
C PRO A 121 -6.36 -16.38 -0.97
N ALA A 122 -6.06 -15.91 0.23
CA ALA A 122 -6.04 -16.73 1.42
C ALA A 122 -6.33 -15.86 2.67
N GLN A 123 -6.82 -16.49 3.73
CA GLN A 123 -7.28 -15.80 4.95
C GLN A 123 -6.90 -16.60 6.20
N GLU A 124 -5.77 -17.32 6.16
CA GLU A 124 -5.31 -18.13 7.30
C GLU A 124 -5.03 -17.27 8.53
N ASP A 125 -4.54 -16.04 8.32
CA ASP A 125 -4.28 -15.08 9.39
C ASP A 125 -5.55 -14.60 10.07
N LEU A 126 -6.61 -14.32 9.31
CA LEU A 126 -7.92 -13.95 9.85
C LEU A 126 -8.53 -15.08 10.69
N TYR A 127 -8.39 -16.33 10.21
CA TYR A 127 -8.82 -17.49 11.00
C TYR A 127 -8.01 -17.61 12.30
N ALA A 128 -6.68 -17.46 12.23
CA ALA A 128 -5.84 -17.51 13.42
C ALA A 128 -6.19 -16.40 14.42
N LEU A 129 -6.43 -15.17 13.97
CA LEU A 129 -6.91 -14.07 14.82
C LEU A 129 -8.24 -14.42 15.53
N PHE A 130 -9.20 -15.00 14.80
CA PHE A 130 -10.45 -15.48 15.38
C PHE A 130 -10.19 -16.53 16.47
N ARG A 131 -9.32 -17.52 16.22
CA ARG A 131 -8.96 -18.55 17.20
C ARG A 131 -8.24 -18.00 18.44
N GLN A 132 -7.54 -16.88 18.29
CA GLN A 132 -6.87 -16.18 19.40
C GLN A 132 -7.80 -15.21 20.15
N ASN A 133 -9.11 -15.19 19.85
CA ASN A 133 -10.08 -14.24 20.41
C ASN A 133 -9.64 -12.78 20.20
N ALA A 134 -8.99 -12.48 19.06
CA ALA A 134 -8.58 -11.12 18.73
C ALA A 134 -9.81 -10.21 18.63
N ARG A 135 -9.67 -8.98 19.13
CA ARG A 135 -10.73 -7.97 19.07
C ARG A 135 -10.57 -7.11 17.83
N LEU A 136 -11.66 -6.99 17.05
CA LEU A 136 -11.75 -5.97 16.00
C LEU A 136 -11.84 -4.59 16.65
N ILE A 137 -10.89 -3.71 16.31
CA ILE A 137 -10.83 -2.33 16.82
C ILE A 137 -11.06 -1.27 15.75
N ALA A 138 -10.90 -1.64 14.48
CA ALA A 138 -11.08 -0.75 13.34
C ALA A 138 -11.43 -1.57 12.09
N GLY A 139 -12.27 -1.01 11.23
CA GLY A 139 -12.58 -1.55 9.91
C GLY A 139 -12.59 -0.41 8.91
N ASN A 140 -11.60 -0.39 8.02
CA ASN A 140 -11.51 0.61 6.96
C ASN A 140 -12.25 0.11 5.72
N ILE A 141 -12.89 1.02 5.00
CA ILE A 141 -13.51 0.71 3.72
C ILE A 141 -12.49 0.78 2.59
N SER A 142 -12.67 -0.07 1.58
CA SER A 142 -11.99 0.03 0.30
C SER A 142 -12.98 -0.35 -0.81
N SER A 143 -12.81 0.26 -1.98
CA SER A 143 -13.60 -0.06 -3.17
C SER A 143 -12.65 -0.39 -4.31
N THR A 144 -12.96 -1.45 -5.05
CA THR A 144 -12.08 -1.98 -6.11
C THR A 144 -12.90 -2.23 -7.35
N ILE A 145 -12.35 -1.84 -8.50
CA ILE A 145 -12.91 -2.17 -9.80
C ILE A 145 -12.25 -3.47 -10.26
N TYR A 146 -13.04 -4.54 -10.35
CA TYR A 146 -12.56 -5.76 -11.00
C TYR A 146 -12.65 -5.59 -12.51
N GLN A 147 -11.50 -5.45 -13.18
CA GLN A 147 -11.45 -5.02 -14.59
C GLN A 147 -12.26 -5.93 -15.53
N ASN A 148 -12.24 -7.24 -15.33
CA ASN A 148 -13.00 -8.18 -16.14
C ASN A 148 -14.53 -8.07 -15.97
N ASN A 149 -15.01 -7.38 -14.93
CA ASN A 149 -16.43 -7.13 -14.69
C ASN A 149 -16.66 -5.66 -14.25
N LYS A 150 -15.98 -4.72 -14.92
CA LYS A 150 -16.11 -3.30 -14.59
C LYS A 150 -17.50 -2.78 -14.93
N LEU A 151 -18.02 -1.92 -14.06
CA LEU A 151 -19.26 -1.19 -14.34
C LEU A 151 -18.98 -0.06 -15.35
N LYS A 152 -19.94 0.19 -16.25
CA LYS A 152 -19.88 1.37 -17.11
C LYS A 152 -19.95 2.63 -16.25
N PHE A 153 -19.25 3.67 -16.68
CA PHE A 153 -19.37 4.99 -16.08
C PHE A 153 -20.82 5.48 -16.14
N SER A 154 -21.26 6.16 -15.08
CA SER A 154 -22.55 6.84 -15.08
C SER A 154 -22.56 7.96 -16.13
N GLU A 155 -23.74 8.35 -16.57
CA GLU A 155 -23.88 9.40 -17.60
C GLU A 155 -23.21 10.72 -17.19
N SER A 156 -23.25 11.07 -15.90
CA SER A 156 -22.56 12.24 -15.36
C SER A 156 -21.04 12.17 -15.58
N ARG A 157 -20.42 11.01 -15.32
CA ARG A 157 -18.98 10.79 -15.55
C ARG A 157 -18.66 10.78 -17.04
N GLN A 158 -19.47 10.12 -17.87
CA GLN A 158 -19.28 10.13 -19.32
C GLN A 158 -19.39 11.55 -19.91
N SER A 159 -20.32 12.37 -19.39
CA SER A 159 -20.44 13.78 -19.77
C SER A 159 -19.19 14.59 -19.41
N GLY A 160 -18.62 14.35 -18.23
CA GLY A 160 -17.33 14.92 -17.81
C GLY A 160 -16.19 14.55 -18.76
N VAL A 161 -16.07 13.28 -19.16
CA VAL A 161 -15.10 12.81 -20.15
C VAL A 161 -15.29 13.54 -21.50
N ARG A 162 -16.53 13.63 -22.01
CA ARG A 162 -16.81 14.34 -23.27
C ARG A 162 -16.50 15.84 -23.16
N LYS A 163 -16.74 16.45 -22.00
CA LYS A 163 -16.37 17.86 -21.73
C LYS A 163 -14.86 18.04 -21.80
N ALA A 164 -14.09 17.21 -21.09
CA ALA A 164 -12.64 17.25 -21.10
C ALA A 164 -12.06 17.09 -22.52
N LYS A 165 -12.56 16.11 -23.29
CA LYS A 165 -12.16 15.90 -24.69
C LYS A 165 -12.44 17.13 -25.58
N ARG A 166 -13.61 17.78 -25.42
CA ARG A 166 -13.93 19.03 -26.15
C ARG A 166 -13.04 20.21 -25.78
N GLN A 167 -12.53 20.25 -24.55
CA GLN A 167 -11.57 21.26 -24.09
C GLN A 167 -10.12 20.93 -24.51
N GLY A 168 -9.89 19.80 -25.20
CA GLY A 168 -8.56 19.39 -25.64
C GLY A 168 -7.66 18.88 -24.52
N LEU A 169 -8.23 18.42 -23.39
CA LEU A 169 -7.45 17.85 -22.29
C LEU A 169 -6.81 16.52 -22.72
N ILE A 170 -5.55 16.33 -22.35
CA ILE A 170 -4.77 15.13 -22.67
C ILE A 170 -4.29 14.51 -21.36
N VAL A 171 -4.29 13.17 -21.29
CA VAL A 171 -3.74 12.42 -20.15
C VAL A 171 -2.44 11.77 -20.59
N THR A 172 -1.38 11.94 -19.82
CA THR A 172 -0.08 11.30 -20.07
C THR A 172 0.54 10.81 -18.77
N GLU A 173 1.34 9.75 -18.88
CA GLU A 173 2.33 9.46 -17.85
C GLU A 173 3.39 10.59 -17.81
N SER A 174 3.88 10.90 -16.62
CA SER A 174 4.83 11.97 -16.37
C SER A 174 5.73 11.61 -15.18
N ASP A 175 6.93 12.21 -15.14
CA ASP A 175 7.82 12.19 -13.98
C ASP A 175 7.83 13.51 -13.20
N ASP A 176 7.00 14.49 -13.60
CA ASP A 176 6.92 15.80 -12.95
C ASP A 176 6.10 15.74 -11.64
N MET A 177 6.69 15.09 -10.65
CA MET A 177 6.14 14.98 -9.30
C MET A 177 5.96 16.35 -8.66
N ALA A 178 6.82 17.33 -8.98
CA ALA A 178 6.77 18.66 -8.39
C ALA A 178 5.48 19.39 -8.78
N ALA A 179 5.16 19.42 -10.09
CA ALA A 179 3.94 20.03 -10.58
C ALA A 179 2.68 19.37 -9.97
N PHE A 180 2.67 18.04 -9.84
CA PHE A 180 1.55 17.36 -9.19
C PHE A 180 1.47 17.67 -7.69
N TRP A 181 2.60 17.72 -6.98
CA TRP A 181 2.63 17.96 -5.53
C TRP A 181 2.14 19.35 -5.18
N GLU A 182 2.37 20.35 -6.04
CA GLU A 182 1.82 21.69 -5.88
C GLU A 182 0.28 21.65 -5.89
N ILE A 183 -0.32 21.01 -6.91
CA ILE A 183 -1.77 20.85 -7.03
C ILE A 183 -2.35 20.05 -5.86
N LEU A 184 -1.68 18.96 -5.48
CA LEU A 184 -2.11 18.10 -4.37
C LEU A 184 -2.08 18.85 -3.03
N SER A 185 -0.97 19.52 -2.74
CA SER A 185 -0.77 20.22 -1.47
C SER A 185 -1.71 21.42 -1.34
N ALA A 186 -1.86 22.22 -2.40
CA ALA A 186 -2.79 23.35 -2.42
C ALA A 186 -4.23 22.90 -2.15
N ASN A 187 -4.67 21.82 -2.81
CA ASN A 187 -6.04 21.30 -2.66
C ASN A 187 -6.28 20.69 -1.26
N LEU A 188 -5.34 19.91 -0.72
CA LEU A 188 -5.46 19.34 0.63
C LEU A 188 -5.46 20.43 1.71
N ASN A 189 -4.61 21.44 1.58
CA ASN A 189 -4.56 22.55 2.52
C ASN A 189 -5.85 23.38 2.44
N PHE A 190 -6.31 23.72 1.24
CA PHE A 190 -7.55 24.48 1.06
C PHE A 190 -8.78 23.76 1.62
N LYS A 191 -8.88 22.44 1.39
CA LYS A 191 -10.09 21.69 1.75
C LYS A 191 -10.09 21.16 3.20
N TYR A 192 -8.92 20.84 3.73
CA TYR A 192 -8.79 20.12 5.00
C TYR A 192 -7.75 20.72 5.96
N GLY A 193 -6.96 21.71 5.53
CA GLY A 193 -5.88 22.30 6.34
C GLY A 193 -4.72 21.35 6.62
N VAL A 194 -4.51 20.34 5.77
CA VAL A 194 -3.45 19.33 5.93
C VAL A 194 -2.55 19.24 4.71
N MET A 195 -1.37 18.66 4.90
CA MET A 195 -0.40 18.35 3.85
C MET A 195 -0.47 16.87 3.45
N PRO A 196 0.06 16.49 2.27
CA PRO A 196 0.20 15.09 1.90
C PRO A 196 1.08 14.32 2.89
N VAL A 197 0.77 13.05 3.13
CA VAL A 197 1.53 12.19 4.06
C VAL A 197 3.00 12.07 3.64
N HIS A 198 3.27 11.90 2.35
CA HIS A 198 4.62 11.98 1.80
C HIS A 198 4.93 13.43 1.40
N SER A 199 6.08 13.94 1.79
CA SER A 199 6.67 15.12 1.18
C SER A 199 7.07 14.84 -0.28
N LEU A 200 7.30 15.90 -1.06
CA LEU A 200 7.82 15.78 -2.42
C LEU A 200 9.15 15.02 -2.44
N ALA A 201 10.05 15.31 -1.50
CA ALA A 201 11.33 14.62 -1.40
C ALA A 201 11.17 13.11 -1.15
N GLU A 202 10.27 12.71 -0.26
CA GLU A 202 10.00 11.30 0.04
C GLU A 202 9.37 10.57 -1.15
N ILE A 203 8.35 11.14 -1.79
CA ILE A 203 7.71 10.46 -2.92
C ILE A 203 8.65 10.37 -4.13
N SER A 204 9.47 11.39 -4.38
CA SER A 204 10.48 11.36 -5.44
C SER A 204 11.56 10.31 -5.16
N LEU A 205 12.01 10.17 -3.91
CA LEU A 205 12.93 9.11 -3.51
C LEU A 205 12.30 7.73 -3.71
N LEU A 206 11.03 7.55 -3.36
CA LEU A 206 10.35 6.28 -3.54
C LEU A 206 10.16 5.96 -5.02
N LYS A 207 9.78 6.95 -5.83
CA LYS A 207 9.69 6.81 -7.30
C LYS A 207 11.03 6.40 -7.90
N SER A 208 12.14 6.99 -7.44
CA SER A 208 13.46 6.63 -7.97
C SER A 208 13.88 5.20 -7.60
N ARG A 209 13.41 4.68 -6.46
CA ARG A 209 13.65 3.28 -6.03
C ARG A 209 12.71 2.28 -6.68
N PHE A 210 11.47 2.69 -6.97
CA PHE A 210 10.40 1.84 -7.48
C PHE A 210 9.74 2.47 -8.72
N PRO A 211 10.49 2.72 -9.81
CA PRO A 211 9.99 3.47 -10.97
C PRO A 211 8.83 2.75 -11.67
N GLU A 212 8.83 1.42 -11.68
CA GLU A 212 7.75 0.61 -12.26
C GLU A 212 6.51 0.53 -11.37
N ASN A 213 6.69 0.66 -10.05
CA ASN A 213 5.57 0.53 -9.10
C ASN A 213 4.90 1.86 -8.77
N ILE A 214 5.61 2.98 -8.83
CA ILE A 214 5.08 4.29 -8.51
C ILE A 214 5.00 5.09 -9.80
N ARG A 215 3.79 5.40 -10.27
CA ARG A 215 3.59 6.04 -11.58
C ARG A 215 2.71 7.27 -11.42
N LEU A 216 3.06 8.34 -12.10
CA LEU A 216 2.30 9.59 -12.10
C LEU A 216 1.63 9.77 -13.46
N PHE A 217 0.33 10.05 -13.43
CA PHE A 217 -0.42 10.43 -14.61
C PHE A 217 -0.95 11.85 -14.42
N LEU A 218 -0.67 12.72 -15.37
CA LEU A 218 -1.13 14.11 -15.40
C LEU A 218 -2.20 14.29 -16.46
N CYS A 219 -3.19 15.13 -16.15
CA CYS A 219 -4.12 15.69 -17.11
C CYS A 219 -3.68 17.13 -17.44
N LEU A 220 -3.37 17.36 -18.71
CA LEU A 220 -2.77 18.59 -19.23
C LEU A 220 -3.76 19.35 -20.12
N GLU A 221 -3.68 20.68 -20.06
CA GLU A 221 -4.18 21.58 -21.10
C GLU A 221 -2.97 22.27 -21.75
N GLY A 222 -2.64 21.88 -22.98
CA GLY A 222 -1.35 22.23 -23.57
C GLY A 222 -0.19 21.65 -22.74
N GLN A 223 0.59 22.52 -22.10
CA GLN A 223 1.68 22.13 -21.19
C GLN A 223 1.31 22.30 -19.71
N MET A 224 0.14 22.84 -19.40
CA MET A 224 -0.26 23.17 -18.03
C MET A 224 -0.92 21.96 -17.35
N PRO A 225 -0.41 21.47 -16.21
CA PRO A 225 -1.08 20.44 -15.43
C PRO A 225 -2.32 20.99 -14.73
N LEU A 226 -3.47 20.36 -14.98
CA LEU A 226 -4.75 20.71 -14.34
C LEU A 226 -5.13 19.71 -13.23
N GLY A 227 -4.56 18.52 -13.27
CA GLY A 227 -4.75 17.50 -12.24
C GLY A 227 -3.92 16.27 -12.53
N GLY A 228 -3.99 15.30 -11.62
CA GLY A 228 -3.22 14.09 -11.76
C GLY A 228 -3.55 13.05 -10.71
N THR A 229 -2.89 11.90 -10.86
CA THR A 229 -2.91 10.84 -9.89
C THR A 229 -1.55 10.18 -9.80
N VAL A 230 -1.12 9.86 -8.59
CA VAL A 230 -0.04 8.89 -8.36
C VAL A 230 -0.68 7.55 -8.06
N VAL A 231 -0.24 6.53 -8.77
CA VAL A 231 -0.72 5.17 -8.63
C VAL A 231 0.40 4.25 -8.18
N PHE A 232 0.07 3.32 -7.30
CA PHE A 232 0.94 2.27 -6.82
C PHE A 232 0.53 0.96 -7.49
N GLU A 233 1.38 0.44 -8.36
CA GLU A 233 1.21 -0.82 -9.07
C GLU A 233 1.78 -1.96 -8.22
N THR A 234 0.90 -2.80 -7.69
CA THR A 234 1.22 -3.90 -6.78
C THR A 234 0.99 -5.25 -7.45
N GLY A 235 1.39 -5.40 -8.71
CA GLY A 235 1.20 -6.61 -9.52
C GLY A 235 -0.22 -6.74 -10.06
N ARG A 236 -1.19 -7.10 -9.21
CA ARG A 236 -2.60 -7.32 -9.63
C ARG A 236 -3.52 -6.13 -9.40
N VAL A 237 -3.06 -5.15 -8.63
CA VAL A 237 -3.86 -3.96 -8.25
C VAL A 237 -3.09 -2.71 -8.62
N LEU A 238 -3.80 -1.78 -9.25
CA LEU A 238 -3.35 -0.41 -9.45
C LEU A 238 -4.06 0.46 -8.41
N HIS A 239 -3.35 0.80 -7.33
CA HIS A 239 -3.89 1.56 -6.21
C HIS A 239 -3.74 3.05 -6.45
N VAL A 240 -4.85 3.79 -6.45
CA VAL A 240 -4.84 5.26 -6.49
C VAL A 240 -4.35 5.79 -5.13
N GLN A 241 -3.07 6.11 -5.04
CA GLN A 241 -2.43 6.55 -3.80
C GLN A 241 -2.67 8.03 -3.51
N TYR A 242 -2.60 8.85 -4.56
CA TYR A 242 -2.92 10.28 -4.49
C TYR A 242 -3.72 10.70 -5.71
N ILE A 243 -4.69 11.57 -5.50
CA ILE A 243 -5.50 12.15 -6.56
C ILE A 243 -5.79 13.60 -6.23
N SER A 244 -5.60 14.49 -7.21
CA SER A 244 -5.97 15.90 -7.07
C SER A 244 -6.17 16.56 -8.42
N ALA A 245 -6.95 17.63 -8.43
CA ALA A 245 -7.07 18.56 -9.55
C ALA A 245 -7.24 19.97 -8.99
N ASN A 246 -6.72 20.96 -9.70
CA ASN A 246 -6.98 22.37 -9.38
C ASN A 246 -8.44 22.74 -9.73
N GLU A 247 -8.85 23.97 -9.43
CA GLU A 247 -10.24 24.40 -9.65
C GLU A 247 -10.66 24.31 -11.12
N ASP A 248 -9.78 24.72 -12.03
CA ASP A 248 -10.04 24.67 -13.47
C ASP A 248 -10.15 23.22 -13.98
N GLY A 249 -9.24 22.34 -13.55
CA GLY A 249 -9.28 20.91 -13.85
C GLY A 249 -10.56 20.24 -13.37
N LYS A 250 -11.03 20.57 -12.15
CA LYS A 250 -12.32 20.10 -11.65
C LYS A 250 -13.47 20.59 -12.52
N ALA A 251 -13.46 21.86 -12.92
CA ALA A 251 -14.49 22.44 -13.78
C ALA A 251 -14.50 21.80 -15.18
N LYS A 252 -13.34 21.46 -15.75
CA LYS A 252 -13.21 20.90 -17.11
C LYS A 252 -13.35 19.38 -17.19
N GLY A 253 -13.40 18.66 -16.06
CA GLY A 253 -13.54 17.20 -16.03
C GLY A 253 -12.21 16.46 -16.12
N ALA A 254 -11.11 17.06 -15.65
CA ALA A 254 -9.76 16.50 -15.69
C ALA A 254 -9.67 15.12 -15.02
N LEU A 255 -10.30 14.93 -13.86
CA LEU A 255 -10.31 13.63 -13.17
C LEU A 255 -11.18 12.58 -13.89
N ASP A 256 -12.24 13.00 -14.57
CA ASP A 256 -13.10 12.08 -15.30
C ASP A 256 -12.36 11.48 -16.51
N ILE A 257 -11.68 12.31 -17.33
CA ILE A 257 -10.87 11.82 -18.46
C ILE A 257 -9.63 11.04 -17.99
N LEU A 258 -9.03 11.43 -16.87
CA LEU A 258 -7.89 10.72 -16.28
C LEU A 258 -8.29 9.30 -15.87
N PHE A 259 -9.45 9.12 -15.24
CA PHE A 259 -9.92 7.78 -14.91
C PHE A 259 -10.53 7.03 -16.09
N ASP A 260 -11.07 7.71 -17.09
CA ASP A 260 -11.41 7.08 -18.38
C ASP A 260 -10.16 6.41 -18.96
N PHE A 261 -9.05 7.14 -19.04
CA PHE A 261 -7.76 6.64 -19.55
C PHE A 261 -7.19 5.47 -18.74
N LEU A 262 -7.29 5.51 -17.40
CA LEU A 262 -6.72 4.44 -16.56
C LEU A 262 -7.61 3.18 -16.49
N ILE A 263 -8.91 3.31 -16.75
CA ILE A 263 -9.87 2.22 -16.59
C ILE A 263 -10.29 1.62 -17.94
N ASN A 264 -10.34 2.41 -19.01
CA ASN A 264 -10.90 2.05 -20.32
C ASN A 264 -9.87 2.12 -21.44
#